data_AF-A0A2G9ZUM9-F1
#
_entry.id   AF-A0A2G9ZUM9-F1
#
_cell.length_a   1.000
_cell.length_b   1.000
_cell.length_c   1.000
_cell.angle_alpha   90.00
_cell.angle_beta   90.00
_cell.angle_gamma   90.00
#
_symmetry.space_group_name_H-M   'P 1'
#
loop_
_entity.id
_entity.type
_entity.pdbx_description
1 polymer ?
#
loop_
_entity_poly.entity_id
_entity_poly.type
_entity_poly.pdbx_seq_one_letter_code
_entity_poly.pdbx_strand_id
1 'polypeptide(L)'
;MTEKKEELLERLGDLRALSKKKKYRLARPEHDEVMKTLSSVSLIGLEGIKAALEALPDLPSDTGAEGVAGNWAEISVHLEEFLKALQGTRYKTELGKRLRLLIGQRLSSKVPEVAMRVILDVCNDMTPAKKEFPTSKDLNLINSTLLVDGASVLTRLPLDSGLQSKSVQLVSYCLGAGFSLGAKGKSLATPQTQLALIRWANEQPKFLNPGKEIQGLIAARIRDWNDDLLKLLGSELDALHPSLRDPINGALGKSTGSQSQVGSAVAAASVLNQKVGHIEQTAYDSAPLQTGTSRDVKDTYDVLYELGLLTNYIKQMNIVLNRSQEDVARLERDLRQAKVELGVTSREKEEAKRRCSVVEDKLAESLARGKKLEQSVNSHQDQIENLKSQVVGAENRHKETLESHRAHADELSMRIAQEGDHRLATFRNKLAGMLRPIAANLKEARSMEMTPELGIAMRTQLRQMLNILKSEGIAIDGDET
;
A
#
# COMPACT_ATOMS: atom_id res chain seq x y z
N MET A 1 -41.07 -8.20 -5.80
CA MET A 1 -39.66 -8.28 -5.34
C MET A 1 -38.86 -9.32 -6.12
N THR A 2 -39.44 -10.46 -6.47
CA THR A 2 -38.81 -11.52 -7.30
C THR A 2 -38.48 -11.08 -8.72
N GLU A 3 -39.40 -10.40 -9.41
CA GLU A 3 -39.20 -9.95 -10.79
C GLU A 3 -38.04 -8.94 -10.95
N LYS A 4 -37.99 -7.93 -10.08
CA LYS A 4 -36.88 -6.95 -10.02
C LYS A 4 -35.53 -7.60 -9.66
N LYS A 5 -35.55 -8.69 -8.90
CA LYS A 5 -34.34 -9.46 -8.56
C LYS A 5 -33.80 -10.19 -9.78
N GLU A 6 -34.68 -10.88 -10.52
CA GLU A 6 -34.30 -11.62 -11.73
C GLU A 6 -33.73 -10.67 -12.80
N GLU A 7 -34.37 -9.52 -13.01
CA GLU A 7 -33.90 -8.47 -13.93
C GLU A 7 -32.47 -7.99 -13.58
N LEU A 8 -32.18 -7.77 -12.29
CA LEU A 8 -30.86 -7.33 -11.84
C LEU A 8 -29.78 -8.40 -12.05
N LEU A 9 -30.12 -9.68 -11.83
CA LEU A 9 -29.19 -10.79 -12.04
C LEU A 9 -28.91 -11.02 -13.54
N GLU A 10 -29.94 -10.91 -14.37
CA GLU A 10 -29.81 -10.95 -15.83
C GLU A 10 -28.95 -9.80 -16.33
N ARG A 11 -29.20 -8.57 -15.84
CA ARG A 11 -28.42 -7.40 -16.21
C ARG A 11 -26.95 -7.53 -15.81
N LEU A 12 -26.66 -8.11 -14.64
CA LEU A 12 -25.29 -8.42 -14.25
C LEU A 12 -24.64 -9.42 -15.22
N GLY A 13 -25.40 -10.42 -15.69
CA GLY A 13 -24.99 -11.34 -16.74
C GLY A 13 -24.60 -10.64 -18.05
N ASP A 14 -25.44 -9.73 -18.53
CA ASP A 14 -25.18 -8.92 -19.73
C ASP A 14 -23.90 -8.09 -19.60
N LEU A 15 -23.71 -7.44 -18.45
CA LEU A 15 -22.55 -6.60 -18.20
C LEU A 15 -21.25 -7.42 -18.14
N ARG A 16 -21.29 -8.65 -17.61
CA ARG A 16 -20.15 -9.60 -17.69
C ARG A 16 -19.81 -9.92 -19.15
N ALA A 17 -20.82 -10.22 -19.97
CA ALA A 17 -20.62 -10.52 -21.38
C ALA A 17 -20.07 -9.31 -22.15
N LEU A 18 -20.58 -8.11 -21.87
CA LEU A 18 -20.11 -6.85 -22.43
C LEU A 18 -18.65 -6.57 -22.07
N SER A 19 -18.28 -6.72 -20.80
CA SER A 19 -16.91 -6.57 -20.29
C SER A 19 -15.94 -7.49 -21.04
N LYS A 20 -16.27 -8.78 -21.18
CA LYS A 20 -15.47 -9.74 -21.96
C LYS A 20 -15.35 -9.33 -23.42
N LYS A 21 -16.46 -8.96 -24.06
CA LYS A 21 -16.50 -8.50 -25.46
C LYS A 21 -15.59 -7.30 -25.69
N LYS A 22 -15.52 -6.39 -24.71
CA LYS A 22 -14.65 -5.21 -24.73
C LYS A 22 -13.25 -5.43 -24.15
N LYS A 23 -12.84 -6.69 -23.91
CA LYS A 23 -11.53 -7.04 -23.33
C LYS A 23 -11.25 -6.26 -22.03
N TYR A 24 -12.26 -6.14 -21.17
CA TYR A 24 -12.19 -5.46 -19.87
C TYR A 24 -11.89 -3.96 -19.95
N ARG A 25 -12.19 -3.32 -21.09
CA ARG A 25 -12.11 -1.86 -21.26
C ARG A 25 -13.52 -1.29 -21.37
N LEU A 26 -14.10 -0.98 -20.22
CA LEU A 26 -15.43 -0.37 -20.12
C LEU A 26 -15.31 1.15 -20.25
N ALA A 27 -16.24 1.76 -20.99
CA ALA A 27 -16.38 3.21 -21.00
C ALA A 27 -16.98 3.71 -19.67
N ARG A 28 -16.80 4.98 -19.34
CA ARG A 28 -17.30 5.55 -18.06
C ARG A 28 -18.78 5.28 -17.79
N PRO A 29 -19.72 5.43 -18.75
CA PRO A 29 -21.12 5.10 -18.50
C PRO A 29 -21.35 3.63 -18.15
N GLU A 30 -20.61 2.72 -18.78
CA GLU A 30 -20.70 1.28 -18.55
C GLU A 30 -20.08 0.89 -17.20
N HIS A 31 -18.99 1.56 -16.82
CA HIS A 31 -18.40 1.44 -15.50
C HIS A 31 -19.40 1.84 -14.41
N ASP A 32 -20.03 3.00 -14.55
CA ASP A 32 -21.01 3.51 -13.58
C ASP A 32 -22.23 2.58 -13.50
N GLU A 33 -22.65 2.01 -14.63
CA GLU A 33 -23.72 1.01 -14.67
C GLU A 33 -23.34 -0.30 -13.96
N VAL A 34 -22.11 -0.80 -14.17
CA VAL A 34 -21.59 -1.97 -13.43
C VAL A 34 -21.58 -1.71 -11.93
N MET A 35 -21.09 -0.55 -11.50
CA MET A 35 -21.05 -0.19 -10.08
C MET A 35 -22.45 -0.10 -9.47
N LYS A 36 -23.40 0.53 -10.18
CA LYS A 36 -24.80 0.61 -9.75
C LYS A 36 -25.46 -0.77 -9.66
N THR A 37 -25.20 -1.64 -10.64
CA THR A 37 -25.76 -2.99 -10.70
C THR A 37 -25.19 -3.88 -9.61
N LEU A 38 -23.86 -3.89 -9.41
CA LEU A 38 -23.20 -4.62 -8.32
C LEU A 38 -23.74 -4.20 -6.95
N SER A 39 -23.96 -2.90 -6.75
CA SER A 39 -24.51 -2.38 -5.51
C SER A 39 -25.95 -2.82 -5.30
N SER A 40 -26.78 -2.71 -6.33
CA SER A 40 -28.18 -3.15 -6.29
C SER A 40 -28.31 -4.66 -6.07
N VAL A 41 -27.43 -5.45 -6.68
CA VAL A 41 -27.40 -6.91 -6.52
C VAL A 41 -26.94 -7.30 -5.11
N SER A 42 -25.96 -6.59 -4.53
CA SER A 42 -25.49 -6.88 -3.17
C SER A 42 -26.57 -6.66 -2.11
N LEU A 43 -27.55 -5.77 -2.36
CA LEU A 43 -28.70 -5.51 -1.49
C LEU A 43 -29.76 -6.63 -1.50
N ILE A 44 -29.69 -7.59 -2.44
CA ILE A 44 -30.62 -8.74 -2.49
C ILE A 44 -30.36 -9.72 -1.33
N GLY A 45 -29.21 -9.60 -0.65
CA GLY A 45 -28.77 -10.49 0.43
C GLY A 45 -27.76 -11.53 -0.07
N LEU A 46 -27.66 -12.66 0.63
CA LEU A 46 -26.61 -13.66 0.38
C LEU A 46 -26.55 -14.17 -1.07
N GLU A 47 -27.70 -14.36 -1.71
CA GLU A 47 -27.77 -14.82 -3.10
C GLU A 47 -27.20 -13.78 -4.07
N GLY A 48 -27.56 -12.51 -3.88
CA GLY A 48 -27.02 -11.41 -4.66
C GLY A 48 -25.52 -11.25 -4.44
N ILE A 49 -25.05 -11.34 -3.20
CA ILE A 49 -23.61 -11.31 -2.89
C ILE A 49 -22.88 -12.45 -3.61
N LYS A 50 -23.41 -13.67 -3.58
CA LYS A 50 -22.81 -14.81 -4.32
C LYS A 50 -22.74 -14.53 -5.82
N ALA A 51 -23.82 -14.02 -6.42
CA ALA A 51 -23.85 -13.69 -7.84
C ALA A 51 -22.86 -12.56 -8.20
N ALA A 52 -22.77 -11.51 -7.36
CA ALA A 52 -21.83 -10.43 -7.51
C ALA A 52 -20.38 -10.93 -7.45
N LEU A 53 -20.05 -11.75 -6.44
CA LEU A 53 -18.72 -12.35 -6.29
C LEU A 53 -18.38 -13.32 -7.42
N GLU A 54 -19.35 -14.04 -7.98
CA GLU A 54 -19.11 -14.90 -9.14
C GLU A 54 -18.84 -14.09 -10.43
N ALA A 55 -19.39 -12.88 -10.51
CA ALA A 55 -19.24 -11.97 -11.63
C ALA A 55 -17.88 -11.25 -11.66
N LEU A 56 -17.27 -10.94 -10.50
CA LEU A 56 -16.07 -10.09 -10.43
C LEU A 56 -14.90 -10.53 -11.33
N PRO A 57 -14.56 -11.82 -11.47
CA PRO A 57 -13.46 -12.24 -12.35
C PRO A 57 -13.69 -11.93 -13.83
N ASP A 58 -14.94 -11.61 -14.22
CA ASP A 58 -15.33 -11.24 -15.59
C ASP A 58 -15.40 -9.72 -15.82
N LEU A 59 -15.12 -8.94 -14.78
CA LEU A 59 -15.11 -7.47 -14.82
C LEU A 59 -13.66 -6.96 -14.80
N PRO A 60 -13.42 -5.69 -15.18
CA PRO A 60 -12.12 -5.06 -14.96
C PRO A 60 -11.74 -5.15 -13.46
N SER A 61 -10.51 -5.58 -13.15
CA SER A 61 -10.13 -5.87 -11.76
C SER A 61 -10.27 -4.67 -10.82
N ASP A 62 -10.01 -3.46 -11.32
CA ASP A 62 -10.16 -2.23 -10.55
C ASP A 62 -11.63 -1.95 -10.22
N THR A 63 -12.53 -2.08 -11.21
CA THR A 63 -13.99 -1.96 -11.03
C THR A 63 -14.53 -3.01 -10.06
N GLY A 64 -14.07 -4.26 -10.19
CA GLY A 64 -14.48 -5.33 -9.27
C GLY A 64 -14.04 -5.06 -7.84
N ALA A 65 -12.80 -4.60 -7.63
CA ALA A 65 -12.30 -4.24 -6.32
C ALA A 65 -13.00 -3.02 -5.72
N GLU A 66 -13.31 -2.02 -6.54
CA GLU A 66 -14.10 -0.86 -6.15
C GLU A 66 -15.52 -1.26 -5.76
N GLY A 67 -16.16 -2.14 -6.53
CA GLY A 67 -17.49 -2.68 -6.25
C GLY A 67 -17.56 -3.39 -4.89
N VAL A 68 -16.56 -4.22 -4.57
CA VAL A 68 -16.46 -4.89 -3.26
C VAL A 68 -16.26 -3.87 -2.14
N ALA A 69 -15.34 -2.93 -2.30
CA ALA A 69 -15.07 -1.93 -1.28
C ALA A 69 -16.26 -0.98 -1.06
N GLY A 70 -16.99 -0.64 -2.13
CA GLY A 70 -18.18 0.21 -2.09
C GLY A 70 -19.35 -0.43 -1.33
N ASN A 71 -19.54 -1.75 -1.50
CA ASN A 71 -20.62 -2.52 -0.89
C ASN A 71 -20.15 -3.36 0.31
N TRP A 72 -19.08 -2.91 0.98
CA TRP A 72 -18.47 -3.69 2.05
C TRP A 72 -19.41 -3.89 3.25
N ALA A 73 -20.27 -2.91 3.56
CA ALA A 73 -21.20 -3.02 4.67
C ALA A 73 -22.13 -4.24 4.49
N GLU A 74 -22.67 -4.41 3.29
CA GLU A 74 -23.56 -5.52 2.91
C GLU A 74 -22.80 -6.84 2.84
N ILE A 75 -21.61 -6.84 2.22
CA ILE A 75 -20.78 -8.04 2.06
C ILE A 75 -20.29 -8.56 3.42
N SER A 76 -19.97 -7.66 4.35
CA SER A 76 -19.39 -8.02 5.66
C SER A 76 -20.34 -8.84 6.54
N VAL A 77 -21.66 -8.75 6.31
CA VAL A 77 -22.68 -9.59 6.96
C VAL A 77 -22.46 -11.08 6.65
N HIS A 78 -21.85 -11.39 5.51
CA HIS A 78 -21.57 -12.74 5.02
C HIS A 78 -20.07 -12.95 4.75
N LEU A 79 -19.23 -12.58 5.73
CA LEU A 79 -17.78 -12.59 5.62
C LEU A 79 -17.20 -13.97 5.24
N GLU A 80 -17.74 -15.06 5.78
CA GLU A 80 -17.23 -16.40 5.50
C GLU A 80 -17.45 -16.80 4.04
N GLU A 81 -18.64 -16.52 3.48
CA GLU A 81 -18.94 -16.75 2.08
C GLU A 81 -18.10 -15.88 1.16
N PHE A 82 -17.86 -14.63 1.54
CA PHE A 82 -16.94 -13.76 0.82
C PHE A 82 -15.54 -14.38 0.72
N LEU A 83 -14.95 -14.77 1.85
CA LEU A 83 -13.61 -15.37 1.87
C LEU A 83 -13.57 -16.70 1.10
N LYS A 84 -14.60 -17.53 1.24
CA LYS A 84 -14.73 -18.81 0.52
C LYS A 84 -14.84 -18.60 -1.00
N ALA A 85 -15.60 -17.61 -1.45
CA ALA A 85 -15.73 -17.30 -2.87
C ALA A 85 -14.38 -16.89 -3.49
N LEU A 86 -13.60 -16.07 -2.78
CA LEU A 86 -12.27 -15.63 -3.22
C LEU A 86 -11.23 -16.76 -3.27
N GLN A 87 -11.48 -17.89 -2.62
CA GLN A 87 -10.63 -19.10 -2.72
C GLN A 87 -10.98 -19.97 -3.93
N GLY A 88 -12.03 -19.63 -4.68
CA GLY A 88 -12.45 -20.34 -5.88
C GLY A 88 -11.40 -20.39 -6.99
N THR A 89 -11.45 -21.41 -7.84
CA THR A 89 -10.46 -21.65 -8.90
C THR A 89 -10.29 -20.48 -9.88
N ARG A 90 -11.39 -19.77 -10.17
CA ARG A 90 -11.38 -18.58 -11.05
C ARG A 90 -10.51 -17.45 -10.50
N TYR A 91 -10.40 -17.36 -9.19
CA TYR A 91 -9.58 -16.37 -8.49
C TYR A 91 -8.09 -16.73 -8.43
N LYS A 92 -7.72 -17.99 -8.69
CA LYS A 92 -6.32 -18.45 -8.72
C LYS A 92 -5.58 -18.10 -10.01
N THR A 93 -6.30 -17.62 -11.02
CA THR A 93 -5.73 -17.10 -12.29
C THR A 93 -4.93 -15.81 -12.06
N GLU A 94 -4.12 -15.37 -13.03
CA GLU A 94 -3.35 -14.12 -12.94
C GLU A 94 -4.26 -12.90 -12.72
N LEU A 95 -5.36 -12.80 -13.48
CA LEU A 95 -6.38 -11.76 -13.31
C LEU A 95 -7.11 -11.87 -11.97
N GLY A 96 -7.39 -13.09 -11.52
CA GLY A 96 -8.02 -13.33 -10.21
C GLY A 96 -7.12 -12.94 -9.03
N LYS A 97 -5.81 -13.23 -9.11
CA LYS A 97 -4.80 -12.78 -8.13
C LYS A 97 -4.73 -11.25 -8.11
N ARG A 98 -4.69 -10.60 -9.28
CA ARG A 98 -4.71 -9.13 -9.40
C ARG A 98 -5.95 -8.53 -8.73
N LEU A 99 -7.14 -9.05 -9.03
CA LEU A 99 -8.39 -8.62 -8.42
C LEU A 99 -8.37 -8.76 -6.90
N ARG A 100 -7.90 -9.90 -6.36
CA ARG A 100 -7.81 -10.11 -4.90
C ARG A 100 -6.82 -9.15 -4.23
N LEU A 101 -5.67 -8.87 -4.85
CA LEU A 101 -4.73 -7.87 -4.34
C LEU A 101 -5.34 -6.46 -4.33
N LEU A 102 -6.07 -6.08 -5.38
CA LEU A 102 -6.78 -4.79 -5.44
C LEU A 102 -7.90 -4.70 -4.41
N ILE A 103 -8.65 -5.78 -4.19
CA ILE A 103 -9.64 -5.88 -3.11
C ILE A 103 -8.94 -5.64 -1.76
N GLY A 104 -7.84 -6.35 -1.49
CA GLY A 104 -7.05 -6.15 -0.27
C GLY A 104 -6.56 -4.71 -0.11
N GLN A 105 -6.02 -4.11 -1.18
CA GLN A 105 -5.59 -2.72 -1.21
C GLN A 105 -6.73 -1.76 -0.82
N ARG A 106 -7.91 -1.89 -1.45
CA ARG A 106 -9.04 -1.00 -1.16
C ARG A 106 -9.58 -1.20 0.26
N LEU A 107 -9.68 -2.46 0.70
CA LEU A 107 -10.13 -2.80 2.04
C LEU A 107 -9.14 -2.39 3.14
N SER A 108 -7.85 -2.22 2.85
CA SER A 108 -6.83 -1.82 3.85
C SER A 108 -7.17 -0.52 4.59
N SER A 109 -7.95 0.36 3.97
CA SER A 109 -8.41 1.62 4.57
C SER A 109 -9.70 1.50 5.37
N LYS A 110 -10.47 0.42 5.17
CA LYS A 110 -11.80 0.20 5.77
C LYS A 110 -11.76 -0.87 6.85
N VAL A 111 -11.22 -2.04 6.53
CA VAL A 111 -11.12 -3.22 7.40
C VAL A 111 -9.77 -3.91 7.19
N PRO A 112 -8.71 -3.41 7.87
CA PRO A 112 -7.34 -3.87 7.67
C PRO A 112 -7.11 -5.37 7.91
N GLU A 113 -7.84 -5.98 8.83
CA GLU A 113 -7.72 -7.39 9.19
C GLU A 113 -8.17 -8.30 8.04
N VAL A 114 -9.27 -7.94 7.38
CA VAL A 114 -9.78 -8.67 6.21
C VAL A 114 -8.87 -8.44 5.01
N ALA A 115 -8.41 -7.20 4.81
CA ALA A 115 -7.44 -6.88 3.77
C ALA A 115 -6.18 -7.74 3.89
N MET A 116 -5.62 -7.83 5.11
CA MET A 116 -4.47 -8.66 5.41
C MET A 116 -4.75 -10.13 5.08
N ARG A 117 -5.90 -10.68 5.49
CA ARG A 117 -6.27 -12.08 5.20
C ARG A 117 -6.35 -12.34 3.69
N VAL A 118 -6.99 -11.46 2.93
CA VAL A 118 -7.11 -11.59 1.46
C VAL A 118 -5.74 -11.52 0.78
N ILE A 119 -4.87 -10.59 1.20
CA ILE A 119 -3.52 -10.44 0.64
C ILE A 119 -2.67 -11.68 0.94
N LEU A 120 -2.69 -12.16 2.19
CA LEU A 120 -1.96 -13.36 2.59
C LEU A 120 -2.42 -14.60 1.82
N ASP A 121 -3.72 -14.76 1.57
CA ASP A 121 -4.25 -15.86 0.77
C ASP A 121 -3.70 -15.82 -0.67
N VAL A 122 -3.53 -14.62 -1.26
CA VAL A 122 -2.86 -14.48 -2.56
C VAL A 122 -1.38 -14.83 -2.47
N CYS A 123 -0.66 -14.39 -1.44
CA CYS A 123 0.75 -14.74 -1.25
C CYS A 123 0.94 -16.27 -1.15
N ASN A 124 0.05 -16.97 -0.47
CA ASN A 124 0.04 -18.44 -0.42
C ASN A 124 -0.12 -19.05 -1.82
N ASP A 125 -1.05 -18.54 -2.63
CA ASP A 125 -1.25 -18.97 -4.03
C ASP A 125 -0.10 -18.59 -5.00
N MET A 126 0.77 -17.65 -4.60
CA MET A 126 1.94 -17.23 -5.37
C MET A 126 3.18 -18.07 -5.09
N THR A 127 3.17 -18.88 -4.04
CA THR A 127 4.31 -19.74 -3.66
C THR A 127 4.22 -21.06 -4.43
N PRO A 128 5.11 -21.33 -5.40
CA PRO A 128 5.09 -22.60 -6.11
C PRO A 128 5.48 -23.73 -5.16
N ALA A 129 4.84 -24.89 -5.23
CA ALA A 129 5.15 -26.05 -4.36
C ALA A 129 6.63 -26.52 -4.39
N LYS A 130 7.40 -26.07 -5.38
CA LYS A 130 8.83 -26.41 -5.58
C LYS A 130 9.79 -25.24 -5.40
N LYS A 131 9.31 -24.03 -5.06
CA LYS A 131 10.15 -22.83 -4.94
C LYS A 131 9.80 -22.09 -3.65
N GLU A 132 10.83 -21.63 -2.94
CA GLU A 132 10.66 -20.81 -1.73
C GLU A 132 10.23 -19.36 -2.06
N PHE A 133 10.32 -18.96 -3.34
CA PHE A 133 10.12 -17.58 -3.77
C PHE A 133 9.16 -17.45 -4.97
N PRO A 134 8.33 -16.39 -5.05
CA PRO A 134 7.37 -16.17 -6.12
C PRO A 134 8.03 -15.99 -7.49
N THR A 135 7.27 -16.17 -8.55
CA THR A 135 7.78 -15.90 -9.90
C THR A 135 7.90 -14.40 -10.15
N SER A 136 8.73 -13.99 -11.12
CA SER A 136 8.83 -12.58 -11.53
C SER A 136 7.48 -11.98 -11.95
N LYS A 137 6.58 -12.80 -12.52
CA LYS A 137 5.21 -12.38 -12.85
C LYS A 137 4.39 -12.08 -11.59
N ASP A 138 4.48 -12.92 -10.56
CA ASP A 138 3.78 -12.69 -9.29
C ASP A 138 4.34 -11.45 -8.56
N LEU A 139 5.66 -11.24 -8.59
CA LEU A 139 6.29 -10.04 -8.03
C LEU A 139 5.87 -8.77 -8.78
N ASN A 140 5.74 -8.82 -10.11
CA ASN A 140 5.18 -7.72 -10.90
C ASN A 140 3.74 -7.41 -10.51
N LEU A 141 2.93 -8.43 -10.19
CA LEU A 141 1.55 -8.22 -9.71
C LEU A 141 1.54 -7.48 -8.37
N ILE A 142 2.35 -7.91 -7.40
CA ILE A 142 2.49 -7.23 -6.11
C ILE A 142 2.92 -5.78 -6.31
N ASN A 143 3.93 -5.54 -7.15
CA ASN A 143 4.42 -4.19 -7.39
C ASN A 143 3.38 -3.28 -8.05
N SER A 144 2.72 -3.77 -9.12
CA SER A 144 1.72 -3.00 -9.88
C SER A 144 0.37 -2.86 -9.18
N THR A 145 0.21 -3.40 -7.98
CA THR A 145 -1.01 -3.26 -7.17
C THR A 145 -0.68 -2.62 -5.81
N LEU A 146 0.03 -3.33 -4.94
CA LEU A 146 0.28 -2.91 -3.56
C LEU A 146 1.31 -1.78 -3.43
N LEU A 147 2.23 -1.63 -4.41
CA LEU A 147 3.37 -0.69 -4.32
C LEU A 147 3.21 0.57 -5.18
N VAL A 148 2.11 0.70 -5.92
CA VAL A 148 1.87 1.82 -6.86
C VAL A 148 1.92 3.17 -6.14
N ASP A 149 1.31 3.26 -4.95
CA ASP A 149 1.22 4.49 -4.15
C ASP A 149 2.24 4.51 -3.00
N GLY A 150 3.50 4.19 -3.31
CA GLY A 150 4.63 4.33 -2.37
C GLY A 150 4.52 3.45 -1.12
N ALA A 151 3.91 2.27 -1.24
CA ALA A 151 3.69 1.31 -0.15
C ALA A 151 2.78 1.78 1.00
N SER A 152 2.00 2.86 0.82
CA SER A 152 1.05 3.39 1.83
C SER A 152 -0.03 2.38 2.28
N VAL A 153 -0.31 1.38 1.46
CA VAL A 153 -1.21 0.26 1.81
C VAL A 153 -0.61 -0.59 2.91
N LEU A 154 0.72 -0.82 2.86
CA LEU A 154 1.41 -1.75 3.75
C LEU A 154 1.48 -1.23 5.19
N THR A 155 1.55 0.09 5.37
CA THR A 155 1.58 0.71 6.70
C THR A 155 0.26 0.57 7.46
N ARG A 156 -0.83 0.24 6.76
CA ARG A 156 -2.17 0.04 7.36
C ARG A 156 -2.44 -1.40 7.77
N LEU A 157 -1.61 -2.36 7.34
CA LEU A 157 -1.87 -3.79 7.55
C LEU A 157 -1.46 -4.23 8.97
N PRO A 158 -2.31 -4.95 9.71
CA PRO A 158 -2.01 -5.43 11.05
C PRO A 158 -1.14 -6.70 10.99
N LEU A 159 0.18 -6.53 10.85
CA LEU A 159 1.14 -7.64 10.76
C LEU A 159 1.19 -8.50 12.04
N ASP A 160 0.87 -7.92 13.20
CA ASP A 160 0.86 -8.56 14.52
C ASP A 160 -0.39 -9.41 14.82
N SER A 161 -1.27 -9.66 13.84
CA SER A 161 -2.55 -10.37 13.98
C SER A 161 -2.45 -11.89 14.28
N GLY A 162 -1.36 -12.36 14.88
CA GLY A 162 -1.15 -13.78 15.24
C GLY A 162 -0.75 -14.68 14.07
N LEU A 163 -0.55 -14.13 12.87
CA LEU A 163 -0.16 -14.83 11.64
C LEU A 163 1.33 -14.66 11.32
N GLN A 164 2.20 -14.80 12.34
CA GLN A 164 3.62 -14.40 12.25
C GLN A 164 4.35 -14.95 11.02
N SER A 165 4.23 -16.24 10.72
CA SER A 165 4.90 -16.87 9.56
C SER A 165 4.42 -16.30 8.22
N LYS A 166 3.12 -16.01 8.10
CA LYS A 166 2.53 -15.40 6.90
C LYS A 166 2.91 -13.92 6.78
N SER A 167 3.01 -13.19 7.89
CA SER A 167 3.49 -11.81 7.91
C SER A 167 4.96 -11.70 7.46
N VAL A 168 5.84 -12.63 7.88
CA VAL A 168 7.23 -12.72 7.39
C VAL A 168 7.27 -12.91 5.87
N GLN A 169 6.41 -13.79 5.34
CA GLN A 169 6.30 -14.06 3.91
C GLN A 169 5.85 -12.81 3.15
N LEU A 170 4.84 -12.09 3.63
CA LEU A 170 4.37 -10.85 3.00
C LEU A 170 5.48 -9.79 2.93
N VAL A 171 6.17 -9.54 4.05
CA VAL A 171 7.30 -8.58 4.10
C VAL A 171 8.36 -8.97 3.07
N SER A 172 8.71 -10.25 3.01
CA SER A 172 9.67 -10.80 2.05
C SER A 172 9.22 -10.59 0.60
N TYR A 173 7.94 -10.78 0.30
CA TYR A 173 7.41 -10.65 -1.06
C TYR A 173 7.29 -9.20 -1.50
N CYS A 174 6.93 -8.29 -0.60
CA CYS A 174 6.93 -6.86 -0.86
C CYS A 174 8.34 -6.32 -1.12
N LEU A 175 9.33 -6.72 -0.31
CA LEU A 175 10.73 -6.40 -0.57
C LEU A 175 11.20 -7.02 -1.90
N GLY A 176 10.90 -8.30 -2.12
CA GLY A 176 11.15 -8.97 -3.39
C GLY A 176 10.61 -8.22 -4.59
N ALA A 177 9.36 -7.78 -4.53
CA ALA A 177 8.67 -7.07 -5.60
C ALA A 177 9.25 -5.68 -5.85
N GLY A 178 9.51 -4.90 -4.80
CA GLY A 178 10.07 -3.56 -4.92
C GLY A 178 11.48 -3.53 -5.52
N PHE A 179 12.28 -4.56 -5.25
CA PHE A 179 13.67 -4.66 -5.71
C PHE A 179 13.86 -5.54 -6.96
N SER A 180 12.78 -6.12 -7.46
CA SER A 180 12.80 -6.94 -8.68
C SER A 180 12.88 -6.12 -9.97
N LEU A 181 13.24 -6.85 -11.03
CA LEU A 181 13.49 -6.33 -12.36
C LEU A 181 12.39 -6.78 -13.31
N GLY A 182 11.84 -5.84 -14.08
CA GLY A 182 10.87 -6.15 -15.12
C GLY A 182 11.52 -6.82 -16.34
N ALA A 183 10.68 -7.29 -17.27
CA ALA A 183 11.12 -7.97 -18.49
C ALA A 183 12.10 -7.17 -19.36
N LYS A 184 12.14 -5.84 -19.21
CA LYS A 184 13.04 -4.93 -19.94
C LYS A 184 14.31 -4.54 -19.15
N GLY A 185 14.61 -5.22 -18.04
CA GLY A 185 15.73 -4.88 -17.18
C GLY A 185 15.54 -3.60 -16.36
N LYS A 186 14.40 -2.91 -16.49
CA LYS A 186 14.05 -1.72 -15.70
C LYS A 186 13.47 -2.13 -14.35
N SER A 187 13.83 -1.39 -13.30
CA SER A 187 13.27 -1.62 -11.98
C SER A 187 11.76 -1.41 -12.00
N LEU A 188 11.05 -2.26 -11.25
CA LEU A 188 9.59 -2.23 -11.17
C LEU A 188 9.08 -1.11 -10.26
N ALA A 189 9.84 -0.80 -9.21
CA ALA A 189 9.55 0.30 -8.31
C ALA A 189 10.57 1.43 -8.51
N THR A 190 10.15 2.67 -8.21
CA THR A 190 11.07 3.80 -8.16
C THR A 190 12.00 3.67 -6.94
N PRO A 191 13.19 4.29 -6.98
CA PRO A 191 14.06 4.36 -5.81
C PRO A 191 13.37 4.92 -4.55
N GLN A 192 12.45 5.88 -4.71
CA GLN A 192 11.66 6.41 -3.60
C GLN A 192 10.73 5.36 -2.98
N THR A 193 10.03 4.58 -3.80
CA THR A 193 9.19 3.47 -3.31
C THR A 193 10.05 2.38 -2.65
N GLN A 194 11.24 2.10 -3.18
CA GLN A 194 12.18 1.15 -2.57
C GLN A 194 12.69 1.63 -1.21
N LEU A 195 13.01 2.93 -1.06
CA LEU A 195 13.37 3.52 0.22
C LEU A 195 12.20 3.46 1.22
N ALA A 196 10.98 3.78 0.79
CA ALA A 196 9.79 3.66 1.62
C ALA A 196 9.57 2.21 2.10
N LEU A 197 9.82 1.23 1.23
CA LEU A 197 9.76 -0.19 1.58
C LEU A 197 10.82 -0.61 2.60
N ILE A 198 12.05 -0.12 2.47
CA ILE A 198 13.10 -0.37 3.48
C ILE A 198 12.66 0.17 4.84
N ARG A 199 12.18 1.42 4.88
CA ARG A 199 11.71 2.06 6.13
C ARG A 199 10.55 1.29 6.74
N TRP A 200 9.52 0.97 5.96
CA TRP A 200 8.38 0.17 6.42
C TRP A 200 8.81 -1.20 6.95
N ALA A 201 9.69 -1.91 6.24
CA ALA A 201 10.17 -3.22 6.67
C ALA A 201 11.03 -3.11 7.96
N ASN A 202 11.77 -2.02 8.12
CA ASN A 202 12.60 -1.75 9.30
C ASN A 202 11.76 -1.43 10.56
N GLU A 203 10.60 -0.81 10.39
CA GLU A 203 9.62 -0.62 11.49
C GLU A 203 9.05 -1.95 12.01
N GLN A 204 9.27 -3.05 11.27
CA GLN A 204 8.68 -4.36 11.50
C GLN A 204 9.74 -5.45 11.76
N PRO A 205 10.68 -5.27 12.73
CA PRO A 205 11.86 -6.12 12.87
C PRO A 205 11.51 -7.59 13.17
N LYS A 206 10.39 -7.85 13.85
CA LYS A 206 9.91 -9.22 14.15
C LYS A 206 9.58 -10.02 12.89
N PHE A 207 9.21 -9.36 11.81
CA PHE A 207 8.80 -9.99 10.55
C PHE A 207 9.90 -9.94 9.48
N LEU A 208 11.03 -9.30 9.79
CA LEU A 208 12.09 -9.01 8.85
C LEU A 208 13.09 -10.16 8.77
N ASN A 209 12.80 -11.12 7.90
CA ASN A 209 13.72 -12.22 7.57
C ASN A 209 13.84 -12.40 6.05
N PRO A 210 14.42 -11.42 5.32
CA PRO A 210 14.61 -11.55 3.88
C PRO A 210 15.63 -12.65 3.60
N GLY A 211 15.24 -13.64 2.79
CA GLY A 211 16.16 -14.66 2.30
C GLY A 211 17.31 -14.07 1.46
N LYS A 212 18.39 -14.84 1.27
CA LYS A 212 19.60 -14.39 0.55
C LYS A 212 19.32 -13.84 -0.85
N GLU A 213 18.32 -14.39 -1.55
CA GLU A 213 17.91 -13.91 -2.87
C GLU A 213 17.41 -12.46 -2.82
N ILE A 214 16.53 -12.14 -1.86
CA ILE A 214 15.98 -10.78 -1.67
C ILE A 214 17.10 -9.82 -1.24
N GLN A 215 17.97 -10.25 -0.32
CA GLN A 215 19.13 -9.46 0.08
C GLN A 215 20.02 -9.11 -1.11
N GLY A 216 20.24 -10.08 -2.01
CA GLY A 216 20.97 -9.86 -3.27
C GLY A 216 20.28 -8.87 -4.20
N LEU A 217 18.95 -8.92 -4.33
CA LEU A 217 18.16 -7.95 -5.10
C LEU A 217 18.27 -6.54 -4.52
N ILE A 218 18.15 -6.40 -3.20
CA ILE A 218 18.28 -5.12 -2.48
C ILE A 218 19.67 -4.51 -2.76
N ALA A 219 20.72 -5.27 -2.50
CA ALA A 219 22.09 -4.83 -2.72
C ALA A 219 22.36 -4.47 -4.19
N ALA A 220 21.81 -5.24 -5.14
CA ALA A 220 21.99 -4.96 -6.56
C ALA A 220 21.35 -3.63 -6.97
N ARG A 221 20.14 -3.33 -6.51
CA ARG A 221 19.39 -2.13 -6.92
C ARG A 221 19.88 -0.84 -6.27
N ILE A 222 20.29 -0.90 -5.00
CA ILE A 222 20.76 0.29 -4.30
C ILE A 222 22.01 0.85 -4.96
N ARG A 223 22.86 0.01 -5.56
CA ARG A 223 24.01 0.49 -6.36
C ARG A 223 23.62 1.35 -7.55
N ASP A 224 22.39 1.21 -8.05
CA ASP A 224 21.87 1.98 -9.19
C ASP A 224 21.15 3.28 -8.74
N TRP A 225 21.12 3.59 -7.43
CA TRP A 225 20.49 4.81 -6.92
C TRP A 225 21.36 6.04 -7.17
N ASN A 226 20.71 7.21 -7.20
CA ASN A 226 21.43 8.49 -7.28
C ASN A 226 22.08 8.86 -5.94
N ASP A 227 23.09 9.72 -5.99
CA ASP A 227 23.90 10.11 -4.81
C ASP A 227 23.05 10.72 -3.68
N ASP A 228 22.00 11.46 -4.00
CA ASP A 228 21.13 12.09 -3.00
C ASP A 228 20.37 11.04 -2.17
N LEU A 229 19.83 10.00 -2.80
CA LEU A 229 19.16 8.91 -2.09
C LEU A 229 20.16 8.02 -1.35
N LEU A 230 21.36 7.84 -1.90
CA LEU A 230 22.44 7.11 -1.21
C LEU A 230 22.90 7.85 0.06
N LYS A 231 23.02 9.19 0.02
CA LYS A 231 23.31 10.00 1.21
C LYS A 231 22.19 9.90 2.24
N LEU A 232 20.94 9.97 1.79
CA LEU A 232 19.78 9.83 2.67
C LEU A 232 19.76 8.45 3.35
N LEU A 233 19.93 7.37 2.57
CA LEU A 233 20.01 6.02 3.10
C LEU A 233 21.22 5.83 4.03
N GLY A 234 22.37 6.43 3.70
CA GLY A 234 23.58 6.41 4.52
C GLY A 234 23.36 7.03 5.91
N SER A 235 22.56 8.09 6.00
CA SER A 235 22.21 8.71 7.29
C SER A 235 21.29 7.83 8.17
N GLU A 236 20.58 6.88 7.57
CA GLU A 236 19.64 5.97 8.25
C GLU A 236 20.23 4.57 8.50
N LEU A 237 21.40 4.28 7.92
CA LEU A 237 21.97 2.93 7.81
C LEU A 237 22.22 2.26 9.16
N ASP A 238 22.72 2.99 10.14
CA ASP A 238 22.99 2.47 11.48
C ASP A 238 21.71 2.19 12.28
N ALA A 239 20.58 2.77 11.88
CA ALA A 239 19.28 2.51 12.47
C ALA A 239 18.54 1.35 11.79
N LEU A 240 19.08 0.79 10.70
CA LEU A 240 18.49 -0.37 10.03
C LEU A 240 18.81 -1.67 10.76
N HIS A 241 17.84 -2.58 10.76
CA HIS A 241 17.99 -3.94 11.23
C HIS A 241 19.11 -4.67 10.44
N PRO A 242 19.94 -5.53 11.07
CA PRO A 242 21.08 -6.19 10.42
C PRO A 242 20.73 -6.88 9.09
N SER A 243 19.58 -7.55 9.01
CA SER A 243 19.11 -8.24 7.79
C SER A 243 18.92 -7.33 6.56
N LEU A 244 18.74 -6.02 6.76
CA LEU A 244 18.73 -5.01 5.69
C LEU A 244 20.04 -4.25 5.64
N ARG A 245 20.61 -3.89 6.80
CA ARG A 245 21.85 -3.11 6.90
C ARG A 245 23.03 -3.80 6.21
N ASP A 246 23.24 -5.09 6.45
CA ASP A 246 24.45 -5.77 5.98
C ASP A 246 24.49 -5.92 4.44
N PRO A 247 23.39 -6.31 3.76
CA PRO A 247 23.31 -6.25 2.29
C PRO A 247 23.54 -4.85 1.71
N ILE A 248 23.01 -3.82 2.38
CA ILE A 248 23.13 -2.41 1.94
C ILE A 248 24.57 -1.90 2.12
N ASN A 249 25.19 -2.18 3.27
CA ASN A 249 26.61 -1.89 3.52
C ASN A 249 27.52 -2.55 2.48
N GLY A 250 27.26 -3.81 2.13
CA GLY A 250 27.99 -4.50 1.09
C GLY A 250 27.83 -3.89 -0.31
N ALA A 251 26.70 -3.23 -0.58
CA ALA A 251 26.44 -2.50 -1.81
C ALA A 251 27.17 -1.14 -1.84
N LEU A 252 27.12 -0.39 -0.74
CA LEU A 252 27.73 0.94 -0.59
C LEU A 252 29.26 0.87 -0.54
N GLY A 253 29.83 -0.09 0.20
CA GLY A 253 31.28 -0.25 0.36
C GLY A 253 32.02 -0.66 -0.92
N LYS A 254 31.31 -1.00 -2.00
CA LYS A 254 31.89 -1.34 -3.31
C LYS A 254 31.88 -0.17 -4.31
N SER A 255 31.21 0.97 -4.02
CA SER A 255 31.21 2.12 -4.95
C SER A 255 32.35 3.12 -4.69
N THR A 256 32.98 3.08 -3.51
CA THR A 256 34.17 3.87 -3.18
C THR A 256 35.42 2.98 -3.13
N GLY A 257 36.03 2.72 -4.29
CA GLY A 257 37.36 2.11 -4.33
C GLY A 257 37.60 1.16 -5.48
N SER A 258 37.96 1.69 -6.64
CA SER A 258 38.87 0.99 -7.56
C SER A 258 40.25 1.63 -7.42
N GLN A 259 41.12 1.05 -6.57
CA GLN A 259 42.58 0.93 -6.71
C GLN A 259 43.23 0.54 -5.38
N SER A 260 44.25 -0.34 -5.47
CA SER A 260 45.13 -0.81 -4.39
C SER A 260 44.48 -1.84 -3.44
N GLN A 261 45.02 -3.01 -3.07
CA GLN A 261 46.15 -3.87 -3.44
C GLN A 261 46.10 -4.99 -2.37
N VAL A 262 46.45 -6.24 -2.74
CA VAL A 262 47.11 -7.24 -1.85
C VAL A 262 46.33 -7.64 -0.58
N GLY A 263 45.74 -8.82 -0.47
CA GLY A 263 46.47 -10.09 -0.41
C GLY A 263 46.77 -10.42 1.07
N SER A 264 46.11 -11.45 1.62
CA SER A 264 46.54 -12.29 2.75
C SER A 264 45.34 -12.75 3.58
N ALA A 265 44.81 -13.93 3.27
CA ALA A 265 44.04 -14.75 4.22
C ALA A 265 44.08 -16.23 3.78
N VAL A 266 45.29 -16.74 3.48
CA VAL A 266 45.58 -18.18 3.43
C VAL A 266 46.89 -18.39 4.19
N ALA A 267 46.89 -18.15 5.50
CA ALA A 267 48.02 -18.44 6.39
C ALA A 267 47.61 -18.34 7.87
N ALA A 268 46.71 -19.22 8.33
CA ALA A 268 46.45 -19.39 9.78
C ALA A 268 45.89 -20.77 10.14
N ALA A 269 46.36 -21.85 9.49
CA ALA A 269 45.90 -23.21 9.81
C ALA A 269 47.01 -24.28 9.84
N SER A 270 48.29 -23.91 9.88
CA SER A 270 49.35 -24.92 9.99
C SER A 270 50.60 -24.32 10.62
N VAL A 271 50.74 -24.43 11.95
CA VAL A 271 52.01 -24.60 12.70
C VAL A 271 51.64 -24.87 14.17
N LEU A 272 51.65 -26.14 14.60
CA LEU A 272 52.13 -26.61 15.91
C LEU A 272 51.73 -28.08 16.11
N ASN A 273 52.44 -28.98 15.42
CA ASN A 273 52.66 -30.34 15.92
C ASN A 273 53.87 -30.94 15.22
N GLN A 274 55.07 -30.62 15.74
CA GLN A 274 56.28 -31.41 15.56
C GLN A 274 57.41 -30.84 16.42
N LYS A 275 57.77 -31.57 17.49
CA LYS A 275 59.14 -31.86 17.99
C LYS A 275 59.14 -32.04 19.51
N VAL A 276 59.01 -33.28 19.95
CA VAL A 276 59.98 -34.00 20.79
C VAL A 276 59.78 -35.47 20.38
N GLY A 277 60.67 -36.15 19.65
CA GLY A 277 62.12 -36.19 19.81
C GLY A 277 62.47 -37.45 20.62
N HIS A 278 62.43 -38.61 19.97
CA HIS A 278 63.04 -39.85 20.45
C HIS A 278 64.52 -39.62 20.79
N ILE A 279 64.93 -40.00 21.99
CA ILE A 279 66.24 -40.60 22.26
C ILE A 279 66.01 -41.85 23.09
N GLU A 280 66.55 -42.95 22.56
CA GLU A 280 66.51 -44.32 23.05
C GLU A 280 67.47 -44.56 24.23
N GLN A 281 67.31 -45.75 24.84
CA GLN A 281 68.38 -46.60 25.42
C GLN A 281 69.02 -46.07 26.72
N THR A 282 69.33 -46.83 27.76
CA THR A 282 69.41 -48.25 28.18
C THR A 282 69.54 -48.12 29.73
N ALA A 283 69.39 -49.08 30.65
CA ALA A 283 69.85 -50.46 30.72
C ALA A 283 69.57 -50.98 32.16
N TYR A 284 69.54 -52.30 32.28
CA TYR A 284 69.85 -53.12 33.47
C TYR A 284 68.87 -53.22 34.65
N ASP A 285 68.10 -54.32 34.62
CA ASP A 285 68.21 -55.46 35.55
C ASP A 285 68.75 -55.19 36.96
N SER A 286 67.91 -55.47 37.96
CA SER A 286 68.29 -56.12 39.22
C SER A 286 67.04 -56.42 40.05
N ALA A 287 66.46 -57.61 39.90
CA ALA A 287 65.61 -58.20 40.94
C ALA A 287 66.05 -59.66 41.12
N PRO A 288 66.83 -59.98 42.16
CA PRO A 288 67.34 -61.32 42.36
C PRO A 288 66.28 -62.27 42.94
N LEU A 289 66.52 -63.53 42.59
CA LEU A 289 65.96 -64.76 43.12
C LEU A 289 66.16 -64.95 44.65
N GLN A 290 65.39 -65.92 45.16
CA GLN A 290 65.70 -66.85 46.27
C GLN A 290 65.27 -66.47 47.69
N THR A 291 64.28 -67.22 48.22
CA THR A 291 64.38 -68.26 49.29
C THR A 291 64.47 -67.64 50.69
N GLY A 292 63.57 -67.95 51.62
CA GLY A 292 63.49 -69.23 52.29
C GLY A 292 63.94 -69.04 53.74
N THR A 293 62.99 -69.16 54.68
CA THR A 293 63.17 -69.45 56.12
C THR A 293 64.18 -68.62 56.93
N SER A 294 63.69 -67.89 57.93
CA SER A 294 64.15 -68.11 59.32
C SER A 294 63.13 -67.55 60.31
N ARG A 295 62.56 -68.47 61.08
CA ARG A 295 61.86 -68.23 62.34
C ARG A 295 62.91 -67.99 63.42
N ASP A 296 62.53 -67.26 64.45
CA ASP A 296 63.25 -66.98 65.70
C ASP A 296 64.54 -66.16 65.59
N VAL A 297 64.52 -64.91 66.07
CA VAL A 297 65.25 -64.46 67.27
C VAL A 297 64.59 -63.17 67.79
N LYS A 298 64.47 -63.12 69.13
CA LYS A 298 63.95 -62.08 70.01
C LYS A 298 64.63 -60.71 69.90
N ASP A 299 63.84 -59.68 70.23
CA ASP A 299 64.22 -58.44 70.91
C ASP A 299 65.45 -57.68 70.39
N THR A 300 65.23 -56.91 69.33
CA THR A 300 65.93 -55.64 69.12
C THR A 300 64.94 -54.62 68.56
N TYR A 301 64.87 -53.44 69.18
CA TYR A 301 64.09 -52.30 68.70
C TYR A 301 64.53 -51.97 67.27
N ASP A 302 63.72 -52.34 66.28
CA ASP A 302 64.14 -52.35 64.88
C ASP A 302 63.96 -50.95 64.27
N VAL A 303 65.04 -50.17 64.30
CA VAL A 303 65.14 -48.83 63.70
C VAL A 303 64.68 -48.82 62.23
N LEU A 304 64.76 -49.96 61.54
CA LEU A 304 64.29 -50.10 60.15
C LEU A 304 62.76 -50.05 60.02
N TYR A 305 62.00 -50.51 61.03
CA TYR A 305 60.54 -50.43 61.03
C TYR A 305 60.06 -48.97 61.20
N GLU A 306 60.66 -48.23 62.14
CA GLU A 306 60.40 -46.80 62.34
C GLU A 306 60.81 -45.96 61.12
N LEU A 307 61.95 -46.27 60.49
CA LEU A 307 62.36 -45.66 59.21
C LEU A 307 61.34 -45.95 58.08
N GLY A 308 60.76 -47.15 58.06
CA GLY A 308 59.69 -47.51 57.12
C GLY A 308 58.40 -46.71 57.34
N LEU A 309 57.99 -46.52 58.59
CA LEU A 309 56.86 -45.66 58.99
C LEU A 309 57.09 -44.20 58.60
N LEU A 310 58.29 -43.67 58.89
CA LEU A 310 58.66 -42.30 58.55
C LEU A 310 58.68 -42.07 57.03
N THR A 311 59.18 -43.05 56.28
CA THR A 311 59.19 -43.02 54.81
C THR A 311 57.76 -43.01 54.23
N ASN A 312 56.85 -43.79 54.80
CA ASN A 312 55.44 -43.79 54.41
C ASN A 312 54.73 -42.49 54.77
N TYR A 313 55.02 -41.91 55.92
CA TYR A 313 54.51 -40.59 56.31
C TYR A 313 55.00 -39.48 55.38
N ILE A 314 56.29 -39.48 55.01
CA ILE A 314 56.86 -38.54 54.03
C ILE A 314 56.18 -38.71 52.66
N LYS A 315 55.95 -39.95 52.21
CA LYS A 315 55.20 -40.22 50.96
C LYS A 315 53.77 -39.68 51.02
N GLN A 316 53.05 -39.89 52.12
CA GLN A 316 51.71 -39.35 52.30
C GLN A 316 51.70 -37.82 52.31
N MET A 317 52.64 -37.20 53.02
CA MET A 317 52.78 -35.74 53.03
C MET A 317 53.10 -35.18 51.65
N ASN A 318 53.94 -35.84 50.86
CA ASN A 318 54.20 -35.45 49.47
C ASN A 318 52.95 -35.58 48.57
N ILE A 319 52.12 -36.61 48.77
CA ILE A 319 50.85 -36.73 48.04
C ILE A 319 49.90 -35.59 48.41
N VAL A 320 49.78 -35.25 49.70
CA VAL A 320 48.93 -34.14 50.16
C VAL A 320 49.46 -32.81 49.63
N LEU A 321 50.78 -32.59 49.65
CA LEU A 321 51.40 -31.40 49.12
C LEU A 321 51.12 -31.24 47.62
N ASN A 322 51.31 -32.30 46.82
CA ASN A 322 51.03 -32.27 45.39
C ASN A 322 49.56 -31.95 45.10
N ARG A 323 48.62 -32.57 45.82
CA ARG A 323 47.18 -32.23 45.69
C ARG A 323 46.90 -30.77 46.02
N SER A 324 47.50 -30.25 47.10
CA SER A 324 47.33 -28.84 47.47
C SER A 324 47.90 -27.89 46.41
N GLN A 325 49.02 -28.25 45.77
CA GLN A 325 49.60 -27.46 44.68
C GLN A 325 48.71 -27.49 43.43
N GLU A 326 48.11 -28.63 43.11
CA GLU A 326 47.13 -28.76 42.02
C GLU A 326 45.87 -27.90 42.28
N ASP A 327 45.36 -27.91 43.51
CA ASP A 327 44.21 -27.09 43.92
C ASP A 327 44.52 -25.58 43.85
N VAL A 328 45.70 -25.16 44.32
CA VAL A 328 46.15 -23.76 44.19
C VAL A 328 46.26 -23.37 42.72
N ALA A 329 46.86 -24.20 41.88
CA ALA A 329 46.96 -23.93 40.45
C ALA A 329 45.58 -23.85 39.77
N ARG A 330 44.60 -24.63 40.23
CA ARG A 330 43.21 -24.55 39.76
C ARG A 330 42.55 -23.23 40.18
N LEU A 331 42.62 -22.87 41.46
CA LEU A 331 42.06 -21.62 41.97
C LEU A 331 42.67 -20.38 41.30
N GLU A 332 43.97 -20.41 40.98
CA GLU A 332 44.61 -19.34 40.21
C GLU A 332 44.03 -19.21 38.80
N ARG A 333 43.73 -20.32 38.11
CA ARG A 333 43.09 -20.28 36.79
C ARG A 333 41.68 -19.72 36.91
N ASP A 334 40.89 -20.17 37.88
CA ASP A 334 39.52 -19.71 38.11
C ASP A 334 39.50 -18.20 38.42
N LEU A 335 40.45 -17.71 39.23
CA LEU A 335 40.61 -16.29 39.53
C LEU A 335 40.96 -15.46 38.28
N ARG A 336 41.87 -15.96 37.43
CA ARG A 336 42.21 -15.30 36.16
C ARG A 336 41.00 -15.24 35.23
N GLN A 337 40.23 -16.33 35.14
CA GLN A 337 39.00 -16.37 34.35
C GLN A 337 37.96 -15.37 34.86
N ALA A 338 37.69 -15.35 36.16
CA ALA A 338 36.74 -14.41 36.76
C ALA A 338 37.12 -12.94 36.52
N LYS A 339 38.42 -12.61 36.53
CA LYS A 339 38.91 -11.26 36.19
C LYS A 339 38.64 -10.88 34.73
N VAL A 340 38.79 -11.83 33.80
CA VAL A 340 38.48 -11.60 32.39
C VAL A 340 36.98 -11.38 32.21
N GLU A 341 36.14 -12.21 32.82
CA GLU A 341 34.68 -12.09 32.76
C GLU A 341 34.19 -10.75 33.35
N LEU A 342 34.75 -10.32 34.49
CA LEU A 342 34.46 -9.01 35.07
C LEU A 342 34.85 -7.86 34.11
N GLY A 343 35.98 -8.01 33.40
CA GLY A 343 36.42 -7.05 32.40
C GLY A 343 35.46 -6.95 31.20
N VAL A 344 34.95 -8.09 30.72
CA VAL A 344 33.96 -8.15 29.62
C VAL A 344 32.65 -7.49 30.05
N THR A 345 32.09 -7.90 31.19
CA THR A 345 30.83 -7.36 31.71
C THR A 345 30.91 -5.85 31.99
N SER A 346 32.06 -5.35 32.46
CA SER A 346 32.27 -3.91 32.63
C SER A 346 32.25 -3.14 31.30
N ARG A 347 32.79 -3.72 30.21
CA ARG A 347 32.75 -3.11 28.88
C ARG A 347 31.34 -3.12 28.31
N GLU A 348 30.63 -4.23 28.44
CA GLU A 348 29.24 -4.37 28.01
C GLU A 348 28.33 -3.36 28.73
N LYS A 349 28.53 -3.16 30.03
CA LYS A 349 27.79 -2.15 30.81
C LYS A 349 28.00 -0.74 30.26
N GLU A 350 29.23 -0.36 29.93
CA GLU A 350 29.49 0.98 29.38
C GLU A 350 29.02 1.15 27.94
N GLU A 351 29.06 0.08 27.15
CA GLU A 351 28.46 0.10 25.82
C GLU A 351 26.93 0.25 25.89
N ALA A 352 26.27 -0.46 26.82
CA ALA A 352 24.84 -0.32 27.06
C ALA A 352 24.47 1.11 27.51
N LYS A 353 25.29 1.74 28.37
CA LYS A 353 25.10 3.13 28.79
C LYS A 353 25.21 4.12 27.62
N ARG A 354 26.21 3.94 26.75
CA ARG A 354 26.34 4.74 25.51
C ARG A 354 25.13 4.57 24.60
N ARG A 355 24.66 3.33 24.42
CA ARG A 355 23.45 3.05 23.62
C ARG A 355 22.21 3.72 24.21
N CYS A 356 22.03 3.71 25.53
CA CYS A 356 20.91 4.40 26.19
C CYS A 356 20.95 5.91 25.92
N SER A 357 22.12 6.55 26.07
CA SER A 357 22.27 7.98 25.79
C SER A 357 21.87 8.34 24.35
N VAL A 358 22.29 7.54 23.36
CA VAL A 358 21.91 7.77 21.95
C VAL A 358 20.41 7.60 21.73
N VAL A 359 19.77 6.66 22.42
CA VAL A 359 18.31 6.47 22.34
C VAL A 359 17.56 7.65 22.98
N GLU A 360 18.04 8.17 24.11
CA GLU A 360 17.47 9.36 24.76
C GLU A 360 17.55 10.59 23.85
N ASP A 361 18.70 10.82 23.19
CA ASP A 361 18.87 11.92 22.23
C ASP A 361 17.91 11.79 21.03
N LYS A 362 17.81 10.57 20.47
CA LYS A 362 16.86 10.28 19.38
C LYS A 362 15.41 10.47 19.80
N LEU A 363 15.06 10.10 21.04
CA LEU A 363 13.72 10.31 21.60
C LEU A 363 13.42 11.81 21.74
N ALA A 364 14.37 12.60 22.25
CA ALA A 364 14.23 14.04 22.35
C ALA A 364 14.05 14.70 20.97
N GLU A 365 14.82 14.26 19.97
CA GLU A 365 14.68 14.75 18.60
C GLU A 365 13.32 14.37 17.97
N SER A 366 12.86 13.13 18.20
CA SER A 366 11.55 12.66 17.74
C SER A 366 10.41 13.44 18.38
N LEU A 367 10.49 13.73 19.69
CA LEU A 367 9.53 14.57 20.39
C LEU A 367 9.52 16.01 19.86
N ALA A 368 10.69 16.58 19.56
CA ALA A 368 10.78 17.90 18.95
C ALA A 368 10.18 17.93 17.54
N ARG A 369 10.40 16.88 16.73
CA ARG A 369 9.77 16.71 15.42
C ARG A 369 8.25 16.56 15.55
N GLY A 370 7.77 15.79 16.52
CA GLY A 370 6.34 15.63 16.84
C GLY A 370 5.68 16.97 17.14
N LYS A 371 6.28 17.81 18.00
CA LYS A 371 5.77 19.16 18.31
C LYS A 371 5.70 20.07 17.08
N LYS A 372 6.70 20.01 16.19
CA LYS A 372 6.69 20.78 14.93
C LYS A 372 5.58 20.31 13.98
N LEU A 373 5.37 19.00 13.88
CA LEU A 373 4.29 18.44 13.07
C LEU A 373 2.92 18.84 13.64
N GLU A 374 2.73 18.78 14.95
CA GLU A 374 1.50 19.23 15.62
C GLU A 374 1.20 20.70 15.35
N GLN A 375 2.21 21.58 15.42
CA GLN A 375 2.09 22.99 15.05
C GLN A 375 1.68 23.16 13.57
N SER A 376 2.26 22.38 12.66
CA SER A 376 1.91 22.42 11.23
C SER A 376 0.49 21.93 10.98
N VAL A 377 0.04 20.88 11.69
CA VAL A 377 -1.34 20.36 11.59
C VAL A 377 -2.33 21.43 12.05
N ASN A 378 -2.09 22.08 13.19
CA ASN A 378 -2.95 23.16 13.68
C ASN A 378 -2.99 24.33 12.69
N SER A 379 -1.84 24.73 12.13
CA SER A 379 -1.81 25.78 11.10
C SER A 379 -2.58 25.41 9.83
N HIS A 380 -2.52 24.15 9.38
CA HIS A 380 -3.30 23.70 8.23
C HIS A 380 -4.80 23.60 8.55
N GLN A 381 -5.17 23.24 9.79
CA GLN A 381 -6.55 23.24 10.23
C GLN A 381 -7.15 24.65 10.19
N ASP A 382 -6.42 25.66 10.67
CA ASP A 382 -6.83 27.07 10.60
C ASP A 382 -6.99 27.53 9.14
N GLN A 383 -6.10 27.11 8.24
CA GLN A 383 -6.21 27.40 6.81
C GLN A 383 -7.45 26.75 6.17
N ILE A 384 -7.77 25.51 6.54
CA ILE A 384 -8.97 24.80 6.06
C ILE A 384 -10.22 25.54 6.53
N GLU A 385 -10.29 25.97 7.78
CA GLU A 385 -11.44 26.71 8.31
C GLU A 385 -11.61 28.08 7.62
N ASN A 386 -10.50 28.80 7.40
CA ASN A 386 -10.53 30.05 6.63
C ASN A 386 -11.03 29.82 5.18
N LEU A 387 -10.50 28.82 4.48
CA LEU A 387 -10.94 28.49 3.11
C LEU A 387 -12.42 28.08 3.07
N LYS A 388 -12.91 27.32 4.05
CA LYS A 388 -14.35 27.00 4.16
C LYS A 388 -15.20 28.25 4.30
N SER A 389 -14.79 29.20 5.16
CA SER A 389 -15.49 30.48 5.30
C SER A 389 -15.48 31.29 4.00
N GLN A 390 -14.38 31.26 3.24
CA GLN A 390 -14.29 31.94 1.95
C GLN A 390 -15.20 31.31 0.88
N VAL A 391 -15.28 29.98 0.82
CA VAL A 391 -16.16 29.25 -0.10
C VAL A 391 -17.61 29.60 0.18
N VAL A 392 -18.05 29.52 1.44
CA VAL A 392 -19.42 29.91 1.83
C VAL A 392 -19.71 31.38 1.47
N GLY A 393 -18.75 32.27 1.71
CA GLY A 393 -18.87 33.68 1.32
C GLY A 393 -18.92 33.92 -0.19
N ALA A 394 -18.29 33.06 -1.00
CA ALA A 394 -18.35 33.12 -2.46
C ALA A 394 -19.65 32.53 -3.00
N GLU A 395 -20.14 31.44 -2.43
CA GLU A 395 -21.44 30.82 -2.77
C GLU A 395 -22.60 31.79 -2.51
N ASN A 396 -22.59 32.48 -1.37
CA ASN A 396 -23.61 33.49 -1.05
C ASN A 396 -23.60 34.64 -2.06
N ARG A 397 -22.41 35.18 -2.40
CA ARG A 397 -22.27 36.23 -3.43
C ARG A 397 -22.74 35.76 -4.80
N HIS A 398 -22.47 34.51 -5.17
CA HIS A 398 -22.94 33.93 -6.43
C HIS A 398 -24.47 33.81 -6.46
N LYS A 399 -25.07 33.35 -5.35
CA LYS A 399 -26.52 33.25 -5.20
C LYS A 399 -27.21 34.62 -5.29
N GLU A 400 -26.68 35.64 -4.60
CA GLU A 400 -27.17 37.02 -4.69
C GLU A 400 -27.09 37.56 -6.13
N THR A 401 -25.99 37.28 -6.83
CA THR A 401 -25.80 37.68 -8.22
C THR A 401 -26.81 36.99 -9.16
N LEU A 402 -27.07 35.69 -8.96
CA LEU A 402 -28.07 34.95 -9.72
C LEU A 402 -29.49 35.47 -9.48
N GLU A 403 -29.84 35.76 -8.22
CA GLU A 403 -31.14 36.34 -7.86
C GLU A 403 -31.31 37.73 -8.48
N SER A 404 -30.27 38.57 -8.45
CA SER A 404 -30.26 39.87 -9.12
C SER A 404 -30.40 39.77 -10.63
N HIS A 405 -29.70 38.84 -11.28
CA HIS A 405 -29.81 38.64 -12.73
C HIS A 405 -31.19 38.12 -13.13
N ARG A 406 -31.77 37.22 -12.33
CA ARG A 406 -33.13 36.72 -12.57
C ARG A 406 -34.16 37.84 -12.47
N ALA A 407 -34.08 38.68 -11.45
CA ALA A 407 -34.95 39.84 -11.31
C ALA A 407 -34.82 40.81 -12.51
N HIS A 408 -33.60 41.02 -13.00
CA HIS A 408 -33.38 41.89 -14.17
C HIS A 408 -33.90 41.27 -15.47
N ALA A 409 -33.77 39.95 -15.64
CA ALA A 409 -34.35 39.23 -16.77
C ALA A 409 -35.88 39.31 -16.76
N ASP A 410 -36.51 39.11 -15.61
CA ASP A 410 -37.96 39.22 -15.44
C ASP A 410 -38.45 40.65 -15.76
N GLU A 411 -37.71 41.67 -15.31
CA GLU A 411 -38.00 43.08 -15.63
C GLU A 411 -37.90 43.36 -17.14
N LEU A 412 -36.84 42.87 -17.81
CA LEU A 412 -36.67 43.02 -19.25
C LEU A 412 -37.77 42.31 -20.02
N SER A 413 -38.15 41.09 -19.63
CA SER A 413 -39.25 40.36 -20.23
C SER A 413 -40.58 41.11 -20.09
N MET A 414 -40.85 41.69 -18.91
CA MET A 414 -42.04 42.51 -18.70
C MET A 414 -42.04 43.76 -19.59
N ARG A 415 -40.90 44.46 -19.72
CA ARG A 415 -40.78 45.63 -20.61
C ARG A 415 -40.98 45.27 -22.07
N ILE A 416 -40.40 44.15 -22.52
CA ILE A 416 -40.58 43.65 -23.91
C ILE A 416 -42.06 43.33 -24.18
N ALA A 417 -42.75 42.69 -23.22
CA ALA A 417 -44.17 42.39 -23.36
C ALA A 417 -45.01 43.67 -23.45
N GLN A 418 -44.79 44.64 -22.56
CA GLN A 418 -45.49 45.92 -22.55
C GLN A 418 -45.24 46.72 -23.84
N GLU A 419 -44.00 46.78 -24.30
CA GLU A 419 -43.64 47.45 -25.56
C GLU A 419 -44.24 46.73 -26.77
N GLY A 420 -44.27 45.39 -26.76
CA GLY A 420 -44.94 44.57 -27.77
C GLY A 420 -46.44 44.86 -27.84
N ASP A 421 -47.12 44.89 -26.70
CA ASP A 421 -48.54 45.22 -26.60
C ASP A 421 -48.82 46.65 -27.06
N HIS A 422 -47.98 47.61 -26.67
CA HIS A 422 -48.10 49.00 -27.08
C HIS A 422 -47.95 49.15 -28.61
N ARG A 423 -46.96 48.48 -29.21
CA ARG A 423 -46.77 48.48 -30.68
C ARG A 423 -47.93 47.83 -31.40
N LEU A 424 -48.43 46.70 -30.89
CA LEU A 424 -49.61 46.03 -31.45
C LEU A 424 -50.87 46.91 -31.35
N ALA A 425 -51.09 47.58 -30.22
CA ALA A 425 -52.20 48.50 -30.04
C ALA A 425 -52.11 49.70 -30.99
N THR A 426 -50.92 50.29 -31.12
CA THR A 426 -50.65 51.39 -32.05
C THR A 426 -50.90 50.97 -33.50
N PHE A 427 -50.41 49.79 -33.89
CA PHE A 427 -50.66 49.21 -35.21
C PHE A 427 -52.15 48.98 -35.46
N ARG A 428 -52.88 48.35 -34.52
CA ARG A 428 -54.33 48.13 -34.61
C ARG A 428 -55.10 49.44 -34.77
N ASN A 429 -54.75 50.47 -34.00
CA ASN A 429 -55.39 51.79 -34.08
C ASN A 429 -55.12 52.48 -35.42
N LYS A 430 -53.87 52.41 -35.93
CA LYS A 430 -53.50 52.91 -37.26
C LYS A 430 -54.30 52.20 -38.35
N LEU A 431 -54.34 50.86 -38.32
CA LEU A 431 -55.09 50.04 -39.28
C LEU A 431 -56.59 50.34 -39.23
N ALA A 432 -57.17 50.42 -38.03
CA ALA A 432 -58.57 50.79 -37.85
C ALA A 432 -58.86 52.19 -38.40
N GLY A 433 -57.94 53.14 -38.24
CA GLY A 433 -58.04 54.48 -38.82
C GLY A 433 -58.07 54.47 -40.35
N MET A 434 -57.20 53.68 -40.99
CA MET A 434 -57.14 53.54 -42.45
C MET A 434 -58.37 52.83 -43.03
N LEU A 435 -58.92 51.85 -42.30
CA LEU A 435 -60.07 51.06 -42.76
C LEU A 435 -61.43 51.71 -42.47
N ARG A 436 -61.49 52.66 -41.51
CA ARG A 436 -62.75 53.31 -41.07
C ARG A 436 -63.56 53.95 -42.21
N PRO A 437 -62.97 54.70 -43.17
CA PRO A 437 -63.73 55.30 -44.26
C PRO A 437 -64.35 54.24 -45.18
N ILE A 438 -63.60 53.17 -45.47
CA ILE A 438 -64.08 52.06 -46.31
C ILE A 438 -65.22 51.33 -45.61
N ALA A 439 -65.08 51.04 -44.32
CA ALA A 439 -66.11 50.39 -43.52
C ALA A 439 -67.38 51.23 -43.39
N ALA A 440 -67.26 52.56 -43.24
CA ALA A 440 -68.40 53.47 -43.20
C ALA A 440 -69.17 53.46 -44.53
N ASN A 441 -68.47 53.56 -45.66
CA ASN A 441 -69.10 53.54 -46.98
C ASN A 441 -69.80 52.19 -47.28
N LEU A 442 -69.17 51.06 -46.91
CA LEU A 442 -69.79 49.73 -47.04
C LEU A 442 -71.04 49.59 -46.15
N LYS A 443 -71.03 50.21 -44.96
CA LYS A 443 -72.18 50.23 -44.05
C LYS A 443 -73.34 51.05 -44.62
N GLU A 444 -73.07 52.19 -45.24
CA GLU A 444 -74.08 53.00 -45.94
C GLU A 444 -74.65 52.28 -47.17
N ALA A 445 -73.79 51.60 -47.93
CA ALA A 445 -74.21 50.78 -49.08
C ALA A 445 -75.18 49.66 -48.71
N ARG A 446 -75.14 49.16 -47.46
CA ARG A 446 -76.07 48.11 -46.97
C ARG A 446 -77.53 48.56 -46.99
N SER A 447 -77.79 49.85 -46.83
CA SER A 447 -79.15 50.42 -46.84
C SER A 447 -79.62 50.86 -48.22
N MET A 448 -78.81 50.70 -49.26
CA MET A 448 -79.13 51.10 -50.64
C MET A 448 -79.65 49.90 -51.46
N GLU A 449 -80.51 50.18 -52.43
CA GLU A 449 -80.99 49.17 -53.37
C GLU A 449 -79.84 48.74 -54.30
N MET A 450 -79.78 47.44 -54.62
CA MET A 450 -78.60 46.86 -55.25
C MET A 450 -78.56 47.16 -56.75
N THR A 451 -77.80 48.18 -57.13
CA THR A 451 -77.58 48.57 -58.53
C THR A 451 -76.23 48.10 -59.08
N PRO A 452 -76.06 48.01 -60.41
CA PRO A 452 -74.77 47.69 -61.04
C PRO A 452 -73.65 48.65 -60.61
N GLU A 453 -73.94 49.95 -60.48
CA GLU A 453 -72.98 50.97 -60.05
C GLU A 453 -72.56 50.77 -58.59
N LEU A 454 -73.51 50.45 -57.71
CA LEU A 454 -73.23 50.13 -56.31
C LEU A 454 -72.34 48.88 -56.19
N GLY A 455 -72.60 47.85 -57.00
CA GLY A 455 -71.77 46.65 -57.07
C GLY A 455 -70.33 46.89 -57.58
N ILE A 456 -70.12 47.89 -58.45
CA ILE A 456 -68.78 48.32 -58.87
C ILE A 456 -68.09 49.09 -57.74
N ALA A 457 -68.80 49.98 -57.06
CA ALA A 457 -68.29 50.75 -55.93
C ALA A 457 -67.85 49.83 -54.76
N MET A 458 -68.66 48.84 -54.40
CA MET A 458 -68.33 47.85 -53.35
C MET A 458 -67.09 47.02 -53.70
N ARG A 459 -66.96 46.54 -54.95
CA ARG A 459 -65.76 45.82 -55.41
C ARG A 459 -64.50 46.68 -55.35
N THR A 460 -64.63 47.96 -55.69
CA THR A 460 -63.53 48.93 -55.65
C THR A 460 -63.09 49.17 -54.20
N GLN A 461 -64.04 49.31 -53.28
CA GLN A 461 -63.77 49.46 -51.84
C GLN A 461 -63.12 48.22 -51.23
N LEU A 462 -63.57 47.01 -51.59
CA LEU A 462 -62.92 45.77 -51.18
C LEU A 462 -61.48 45.68 -51.69
N ARG A 463 -61.23 46.06 -52.95
CA ARG A 463 -59.88 46.09 -53.52
C ARG A 463 -58.98 47.11 -52.81
N GLN A 464 -59.51 48.29 -52.47
CA GLN A 464 -58.80 49.28 -51.67
C GLN A 464 -58.48 48.75 -50.26
N MET A 465 -59.41 48.02 -49.64
CA MET A 465 -59.21 47.38 -48.34
C MET A 465 -58.06 46.36 -48.38
N LEU A 466 -58.06 45.49 -49.40
CA LEU A 466 -57.00 44.50 -49.62
C LEU A 466 -55.65 45.16 -49.87
N ASN A 467 -55.61 46.25 -50.65
CA ASN A 467 -54.38 46.99 -50.91
C ASN A 467 -53.82 47.64 -49.63
N ILE A 468 -54.68 48.18 -48.76
CA ILE A 468 -54.25 48.72 -47.45
C ILE A 468 -53.65 47.61 -46.58
N LEU A 469 -54.31 46.45 -46.48
CA LEU A 469 -53.82 45.31 -45.70
C LEU A 469 -52.47 44.81 -46.25
N LYS A 470 -52.33 44.67 -47.57
CA LYS A 470 -51.06 44.29 -48.22
C LYS A 470 -49.96 45.32 -47.99
N SER A 471 -50.28 46.61 -48.06
CA SER A 471 -49.30 47.70 -47.86
C SER A 471 -48.74 47.75 -46.42
N GLU A 472 -49.50 47.25 -45.45
CA GLU A 472 -49.06 47.09 -44.06
C GLU A 472 -48.44 45.70 -43.79
N GLY A 473 -48.19 44.92 -44.83
CA GLY A 473 -47.52 43.63 -44.75
C GLY A 473 -48.40 42.48 -44.23
N ILE A 474 -49.72 42.64 -44.21
CA ILE A 474 -50.65 41.57 -43.86
C ILE A 474 -50.84 40.70 -45.09
N ALA A 475 -50.24 39.51 -45.07
CA ALA A 475 -50.46 38.48 -46.08
C ALA A 475 -51.91 37.97 -45.98
N ILE A 476 -52.59 37.91 -47.11
CA ILE A 476 -53.93 37.34 -47.23
C ILE A 476 -53.80 36.15 -48.17
N ASP A 477 -53.97 34.94 -47.63
CA ASP A 477 -53.90 33.72 -48.44
C ASP A 477 -55.00 33.74 -49.50
N GLY A 478 -54.59 33.61 -50.76
CA GLY A 478 -55.45 33.73 -51.94
C GLY A 478 -54.86 34.57 -53.09
N ASP A 479 -53.69 35.15 -52.91
CA ASP A 479 -52.95 35.90 -53.94
C ASP A 479 -51.99 34.99 -54.73
N GLU A 480 -52.52 33.89 -55.29
CA GLU A 480 -51.89 33.16 -56.38
C GLU A 480 -52.62 33.52 -57.69
N THR A 481 -52.33 34.71 -58.23
CA THR A 481 -52.51 35.03 -59.65
C THR A 481 -51.52 36.08 -60.09
#